data_AF-A0A7C7QZN9-F1
#
_entry.id   AF-A0A7C7QZN9-F1
#
_cell.length_a   1.000
_cell.length_b   1.000
_cell.length_c   1.000
_cell.angle_alpha   90.00
_cell.angle_beta   90.00
_cell.angle_gamma   90.00
#
_symmetry.space_group_name_H-M   'P 1'
#
loop_
_entity.id
_entity.type
_entity.pdbx_description
1 polymer ?
#
loop_
_entity_poly.entity_id
_entity_poly.type
_entity_poly.pdbx_seq_one_letter_code
_entity_poly.pdbx_strand_id
1 'polypeptide(L)'
;MMRSFESESLSHDVIHGYIPFTSSAGLPPGEVAERQVIDHPWLQRLRQIHQLQTAWWVFPTAEHTRFQHVLGAMHLATRAAGELYATLVESCQDVPSRGYIECLMRLAALLHDVGHGPFGHFFDRHFLAEYGLTHETLGSEIIRGELAGLIRGVRRSPNNQLAD
;
A
#
# COMPACT_ATOMS: atom_id res chain seq x y z
N MET A 1 16.50 -1.39 18.22
CA MET A 1 17.16 -0.92 16.99
C MET A 1 16.98 0.60 16.94
N MET A 2 18.05 1.39 16.84
CA MET A 2 17.96 2.85 16.78
C MET A 2 17.34 3.22 15.43
N ARG A 3 16.22 3.96 15.40
CA ARG A 3 15.60 4.39 14.14
C ARG A 3 16.58 5.30 13.41
N SER A 4 17.03 4.88 12.22
CA SER A 4 17.81 5.74 11.35
C SER A 4 16.86 6.76 10.72
N PHE A 5 16.93 8.01 11.18
CA PHE A 5 16.09 9.11 10.66
C PHE A 5 16.37 9.42 9.19
N GLU A 6 17.50 8.97 8.63
CA GLU A 6 17.86 9.21 7.23
C GLU A 6 17.09 8.29 6.27
N SER A 7 16.73 7.07 6.71
CA SER A 7 16.06 6.06 5.89
C SER A 7 14.54 6.01 6.07
N GLU A 8 13.97 6.91 6.86
CA GLU A 8 12.53 7.01 7.12
C GLU A 8 11.98 8.33 6.57
N SER A 9 10.81 8.28 5.96
CA SER A 9 10.01 9.44 5.57
C SER A 9 8.64 9.35 6.24
N LEU A 10 8.03 10.50 6.50
CA LEU A 10 6.75 10.60 7.19
C LEU A 10 5.72 11.30 6.31
N SER A 11 4.50 10.77 6.28
CA SER A 11 3.33 11.45 5.74
C SER A 11 2.38 11.76 6.89
N HIS A 12 1.95 13.02 7.03
CA HIS A 12 0.96 13.38 8.03
C HIS A 12 -0.45 13.09 7.50
N ASP A 13 -1.18 12.24 8.22
CA ASP A 13 -2.55 11.81 7.95
C ASP A 13 -3.48 12.26 9.09
N VAL A 14 -4.67 12.72 8.74
CA VAL A 14 -5.63 13.28 9.72
C VAL A 14 -6.29 12.23 10.60
N ILE A 15 -6.28 10.95 10.20
CA ILE A 15 -6.87 9.83 10.94
C ILE A 15 -5.81 9.12 11.78
N HIS A 16 -4.61 8.95 11.24
CA HIS A 16 -3.55 8.12 11.81
C HIS A 16 -2.36 8.90 12.37
N GLY A 17 -2.32 10.23 12.21
CA GLY A 17 -1.15 11.04 12.55
C GLY A 17 -0.02 10.78 11.54
N TYR A 18 1.22 10.63 12.00
CA TYR A 18 2.34 10.37 11.10
C TYR A 18 2.43 8.90 10.67
N ILE A 19 2.32 8.66 9.36
CA ILE A 19 2.52 7.37 8.71
C ILE A 19 3.98 7.28 8.24
N PRO A 20 4.80 6.39 8.82
CA PRO A 20 6.16 6.15 8.36
C PRO A 20 6.18 5.24 7.13
N PHE A 21 7.12 5.52 6.24
CA PHE A 21 7.49 4.68 5.10
C PHE A 21 8.98 4.82 4.79
N THR A 22 9.56 3.84 4.13
CA THR A 22 11.01 3.85 3.85
C THR A 22 11.36 4.92 2.82
N SER A 23 12.37 5.73 3.14
CA SER A 23 12.93 6.78 2.30
C SER A 23 13.83 6.19 1.21
N SER A 24 13.98 6.89 0.09
CA SER A 24 14.96 6.54 -0.94
C SER A 24 16.40 6.86 -0.53
N ALA A 25 16.60 7.63 0.54
CA ALA A 25 17.92 7.96 1.07
C ALA A 25 18.45 6.86 2.00
N GLY A 26 19.75 6.58 1.92
CA GLY A 26 20.43 5.65 2.84
C GLY A 26 20.08 4.17 2.62
N LEU A 27 19.48 3.80 1.49
CA LEU A 27 19.21 2.40 1.15
C LEU A 27 20.45 1.71 0.55
N PRO A 28 20.66 0.41 0.83
CA PRO A 28 21.68 -0.38 0.15
C PRO A 28 21.48 -0.42 -1.37
N PRO A 29 22.57 -0.57 -2.15
CA PRO A 29 22.49 -0.68 -3.59
C PRO A 29 21.55 -1.81 -4.02
N GLY A 30 20.63 -1.49 -4.94
CA GLY A 30 19.68 -2.46 -5.52
C GLY A 30 18.38 -2.64 -4.73
N GLU A 31 18.25 -2.04 -3.55
CA GLU A 31 16.97 -2.02 -2.83
C GLU A 31 16.05 -0.89 -3.30
N VAL A 32 14.74 -1.16 -3.22
CA VAL A 32 13.67 -0.22 -3.56
C VAL A 32 12.95 0.22 -2.29
N ALA A 33 12.79 1.53 -2.14
CA ALA A 33 12.03 2.14 -1.06
C ALA A 33 10.53 2.02 -1.29
N GLU A 34 9.75 1.97 -0.20
CA GLU A 34 8.30 2.18 -0.25
C GLU A 34 7.96 3.52 -0.90
N ARG A 35 8.78 4.55 -0.65
CA ARG A 35 8.65 5.85 -1.33
C ARG A 35 8.62 5.73 -2.85
N GLN A 36 9.45 4.88 -3.44
CA GLN A 36 9.50 4.71 -4.89
C GLN A 36 8.23 4.03 -5.43
N VAL A 37 7.62 3.13 -4.66
CA VAL A 37 6.32 2.53 -4.98
C VAL A 37 5.22 3.58 -4.84
N ILE A 38 5.20 4.32 -3.73
CA ILE A 38 4.25 5.42 -3.45
C ILE A 38 4.29 6.48 -4.56
N ASP A 39 5.49 6.88 -4.98
CA ASP A 39 5.71 7.91 -6.01
C ASP A 39 5.49 7.39 -7.45
N HIS A 40 5.21 6.09 -7.63
CA HIS A 40 4.95 5.52 -8.95
C HIS A 40 3.66 6.10 -9.57
N PRO A 41 3.62 6.38 -10.89
CA PRO A 41 2.42 6.92 -11.55
C PRO A 41 1.14 6.13 -11.30
N TRP A 42 1.21 4.80 -11.26
CA TRP A 42 0.06 3.92 -10.95
C TRP A 42 -0.54 4.14 -9.57
N LEU A 43 0.24 4.62 -8.60
CA LEU A 43 -0.23 4.99 -7.26
C LEU A 43 -0.60 6.46 -7.19
N GLN A 44 0.21 7.35 -7.77
CA GLN A 44 -0.08 8.79 -7.77
C GLN A 44 -1.40 9.13 -8.47
N ARG A 45 -1.81 8.37 -9.49
CA ARG A 45 -3.13 8.57 -10.13
C ARG A 45 -4.30 8.40 -9.16
N LEU A 46 -4.15 7.65 -8.07
CA LEU A 46 -5.22 7.47 -7.08
C LEU A 46 -5.59 8.79 -6.38
N ARG A 47 -4.74 9.82 -6.46
CA ARG A 47 -5.05 11.18 -5.99
C ARG A 47 -6.16 11.86 -6.79
N GLN A 48 -6.54 11.30 -7.94
CA GLN A 48 -7.61 11.83 -8.80
C GLN A 48 -8.89 10.99 -8.71
N ILE A 49 -8.90 9.95 -7.87
CA ILE A 49 -10.03 9.03 -7.74
C ILE A 49 -10.63 9.20 -6.35
N HIS A 50 -11.82 9.78 -6.30
CA HIS A 50 -12.59 9.94 -5.07
C HIS A 50 -12.95 8.57 -4.49
N GLN A 51 -12.80 8.42 -3.17
CA GLN A 51 -13.12 7.18 -2.46
C GLN A 51 -14.60 6.83 -2.63
N LEU A 52 -15.47 7.82 -2.39
CA LEU A 52 -16.92 7.68 -2.36
C LEU A 52 -17.60 8.17 -3.65
N GLN A 53 -16.93 8.05 -4.79
CA GLN A 53 -17.54 8.25 -6.11
C GLN A 53 -18.12 9.65 -6.29
N THR A 54 -19.45 9.80 -6.36
CA THR A 54 -20.18 11.07 -6.49
C THR A 54 -20.74 11.57 -5.16
N ALA A 55 -20.45 10.90 -4.05
CA ALA A 55 -20.97 11.28 -2.73
C ALA A 55 -20.57 12.71 -2.33
N TRP A 56 -19.45 13.22 -2.84
CA TRP A 56 -19.02 14.61 -2.63
C TRP A 56 -19.99 15.66 -3.19
N TRP A 57 -20.89 15.31 -4.11
CA TRP A 57 -21.97 16.20 -4.54
C TRP A 57 -23.11 16.34 -3.51
N VAL A 58 -23.23 15.38 -2.59
CA VAL A 58 -24.24 15.36 -1.53
C VAL A 58 -23.63 15.73 -0.18
N PHE A 59 -22.43 15.23 0.09
CA PHE A 59 -21.64 15.43 1.30
C PHE A 59 -20.35 16.19 0.91
N PRO A 60 -20.32 17.53 1.00
CA PRO A 60 -19.22 18.33 0.46
C PRO A 60 -17.86 18.09 1.12
N THR A 61 -17.81 17.37 2.24
CA THR A 61 -16.55 16.97 2.90
C THR A 61 -16.05 15.58 2.45
N ALA A 62 -16.81 14.85 1.65
CA ALA A 62 -16.46 13.53 1.13
C ALA A 62 -15.50 13.57 -0.08
N GLU A 63 -14.56 14.52 -0.08
CA GLU A 63 -13.59 14.77 -1.17
C GLU A 63 -12.35 13.88 -1.10
N HIS A 64 -12.24 13.05 -0.06
CA HIS A 64 -11.10 12.17 0.12
C HIS A 64 -10.91 11.20 -1.05
N THR A 65 -9.64 10.97 -1.38
CA THR A 65 -9.25 10.16 -2.54
C THR A 65 -8.77 8.79 -2.10
N ARG A 66 -8.67 7.85 -3.05
CA ARG A 66 -8.13 6.51 -2.79
C ARG A 66 -6.67 6.55 -2.34
N PHE A 67 -5.91 7.58 -2.73
CA PHE A 67 -4.50 7.68 -2.36
C PHE A 67 -4.28 7.74 -0.84
N GLN A 68 -5.00 8.61 -0.13
CA GLN A 68 -4.88 8.69 1.34
C GLN A 68 -5.45 7.44 2.03
N HIS A 69 -6.50 6.83 1.47
CA HIS A 69 -7.05 5.56 1.95
C HIS A 69 -6.00 4.44 1.89
N VAL A 70 -5.30 4.25 0.77
CA VAL A 70 -4.30 3.17 0.67
C VAL A 70 -3.06 3.41 1.53
N LEU A 71 -2.67 4.67 1.76
CA LEU A 71 -1.61 4.99 2.73
C LEU A 71 -2.03 4.65 4.16
N GLY A 72 -3.27 4.96 4.54
CA GLY A 72 -3.84 4.56 5.82
C GLY A 72 -3.91 3.04 5.97
N ALA A 73 -4.35 2.32 4.92
CA ALA A 73 -4.37 0.85 4.90
C ALA A 73 -2.97 0.26 5.10
N MET A 74 -1.95 0.78 4.41
CA MET A 74 -0.54 0.40 4.60
C MET A 74 -0.08 0.62 6.04
N HIS A 75 -0.46 1.75 6.66
CA HIS A 75 -0.14 2.02 8.06
C HIS A 75 -0.79 0.99 9.00
N LEU A 76 -2.08 0.70 8.81
CA LEU A 76 -2.80 -0.30 9.60
C LEU A 76 -2.21 -1.71 9.42
N ALA A 77 -1.73 -2.05 8.22
CA ALA A 77 -1.05 -3.32 7.96
C ALA A 77 0.20 -3.51 8.82
N THR A 78 1.00 -2.47 9.06
CA THR A 78 2.11 -2.52 10.03
C THR A 78 1.63 -2.85 11.44
N ARG A 79 0.57 -2.16 11.88
CA ARG A 79 0.03 -2.37 13.23
C ARG A 79 -0.49 -3.80 13.36
N ALA A 80 -1.25 -4.28 12.38
CA ALA A 80 -1.75 -5.65 12.34
C ALA A 80 -0.62 -6.67 12.36
N ALA A 81 0.40 -6.52 11.50
CA ALA A 81 1.59 -7.40 11.52
C ALA A 81 2.28 -7.38 12.89
N GLY A 82 2.35 -6.22 13.55
CA GLY A 82 2.97 -6.08 14.86
C GLY A 82 2.25 -6.86 15.97
N GLU A 83 0.92 -6.81 15.99
CA GLU A 83 0.09 -7.48 16.99
C GLU A 83 -0.12 -8.97 16.70
N LEU A 84 -0.23 -9.34 15.42
CA LEU A 84 -0.59 -10.71 15.01
C LEU A 84 0.60 -11.64 14.82
N TYR A 85 1.84 -11.13 14.72
CA TYR A 85 2.97 -11.99 14.40
C TYR A 85 3.25 -13.07 15.46
N ALA A 86 3.09 -12.74 16.76
CA ALA A 86 3.32 -13.71 17.82
C ALA A 86 2.33 -14.89 17.76
N THR A 87 1.04 -14.60 17.58
CA THR A 87 0.00 -15.62 17.46
C THR A 87 0.11 -16.40 16.15
N LEU A 88 0.59 -15.75 15.08
CA LEU A 88 0.90 -16.42 13.81
C LEU A 88 1.99 -17.48 14.00
N VAL A 89 3.09 -17.14 14.70
CA VAL A 89 4.18 -18.08 15.04
C VAL A 89 3.68 -19.26 15.88
N GLU A 90 2.76 -19.03 16.82
CA GLU A 90 2.17 -20.11 17.62
C GLU A 90 1.25 -21.02 16.80
N SER A 91 0.53 -20.46 15.81
CA SER A 91 -0.49 -21.17 15.03
C SER A 91 0.08 -21.88 13.79
N CYS A 92 1.23 -21.44 13.30
CA CYS A 92 1.82 -21.93 12.06
C CYS A 92 3.31 -22.26 12.28
N GLN A 93 3.70 -23.50 12.00
CA GLN A 93 5.06 -23.99 12.25
C GLN A 93 6.12 -23.32 11.36
N ASP A 94 5.77 -22.99 10.11
CA ASP A 94 6.69 -22.48 9.09
C ASP A 94 6.40 -21.01 8.73
N VAL A 95 6.28 -20.16 9.75
CA VAL A 95 5.98 -18.74 9.55
C VAL A 95 7.19 -18.00 8.95
N PRO A 96 7.00 -17.27 7.84
CA PRO A 96 8.04 -16.39 7.30
C PRO A 96 8.48 -15.33 8.32
N SER A 97 9.68 -14.78 8.14
CA SER A 97 10.21 -13.77 9.08
C SER A 97 9.28 -12.56 9.24
N ARG A 98 9.33 -11.92 10.41
CA ARG A 98 8.51 -10.72 10.72
C ARG A 98 8.68 -9.63 9.67
N GLY A 99 9.90 -9.43 9.17
CA GLY A 99 10.15 -8.45 8.11
C GLY A 99 9.52 -8.82 6.79
N TYR A 100 9.51 -10.11 6.42
CA TYR A 100 8.79 -10.58 5.24
C TYR A 100 7.28 -10.33 5.38
N ILE A 101 6.68 -10.76 6.50
CA ILE A 101 5.24 -10.60 6.74
C ILE A 101 4.86 -9.12 6.75
N GLU A 102 5.59 -8.26 7.47
CA GLU A 102 5.28 -6.83 7.51
C GLU A 102 5.40 -6.17 6.13
N CYS A 103 6.49 -6.43 5.39
CA CYS A 103 6.64 -5.85 4.04
C CYS A 103 5.55 -6.32 3.09
N LEU A 104 5.23 -7.63 3.09
CA LEU A 104 4.18 -8.19 2.25
C LEU A 104 2.82 -7.58 2.58
N MET A 105 2.45 -7.52 3.86
CA MET A 105 1.16 -6.96 4.28
C MET A 105 1.05 -5.47 3.96
N ARG A 106 2.13 -4.70 4.18
CA ARG A 106 2.16 -3.26 3.85
C ARG A 106 2.01 -3.02 2.36
N LEU A 107 2.75 -3.75 1.52
CA LEU A 107 2.63 -3.63 0.06
C LEU A 107 1.27 -4.09 -0.44
N ALA A 108 0.74 -5.21 0.06
CA ALA A 108 -0.60 -5.67 -0.29
C ALA A 108 -1.66 -4.62 0.06
N ALA A 109 -1.59 -4.03 1.26
CA ALA A 109 -2.51 -2.99 1.68
C ALA A 109 -2.35 -1.68 0.90
N LEU A 110 -1.12 -1.27 0.57
CA LEU A 110 -0.86 -0.09 -0.26
C LEU A 110 -1.41 -0.25 -1.68
N LEU A 111 -1.38 -1.48 -2.21
CA LEU A 111 -1.71 -1.76 -3.61
C LEU A 111 -3.11 -2.33 -3.83
N HIS A 112 -3.88 -2.66 -2.79
CA HIS A 112 -5.18 -3.36 -2.93
C HIS A 112 -6.16 -2.63 -3.86
N ASP A 113 -6.15 -1.29 -3.83
CA ASP A 113 -7.04 -0.43 -4.64
C ASP A 113 -6.38 0.13 -5.91
N VAL A 114 -5.17 -0.32 -6.26
CA VAL A 114 -4.41 0.24 -7.40
C VAL A 114 -5.10 0.05 -8.74
N GLY A 115 -6.02 -0.91 -8.86
CA GLY A 115 -6.78 -1.18 -10.08
C GLY A 115 -8.03 -0.32 -10.26
N HIS A 116 -8.40 0.53 -9.31
CA HIS A 116 -9.63 1.31 -9.43
C HIS A 116 -9.60 2.30 -10.60
N GLY A 117 -10.69 2.33 -11.36
CA GLY A 117 -10.93 3.33 -12.41
C GLY A 117 -11.64 4.59 -11.91
N PRO A 118 -12.01 5.51 -12.82
CA PRO A 118 -12.83 6.68 -12.50
C PRO A 118 -14.09 6.29 -11.75
N PHE A 119 -14.54 7.08 -10.77
CA PHE A 119 -15.73 6.76 -9.95
C PHE A 119 -15.69 5.40 -9.19
N GLY A 120 -14.52 4.77 -9.03
CA GLY A 120 -14.33 3.58 -8.19
C GLY A 120 -15.26 2.42 -8.59
N HIS A 121 -16.03 1.88 -7.63
CA HIS A 121 -16.93 0.74 -7.86
C HIS A 121 -18.04 0.98 -8.90
N PHE A 122 -18.30 2.22 -9.30
CA PHE A 122 -19.32 2.55 -10.29
C PHE A 122 -18.80 2.09 -11.66
N PHE A 123 -17.51 2.31 -11.92
CA PHE A 123 -16.85 1.83 -13.11
C PHE A 123 -16.76 0.31 -13.14
N ASP A 124 -16.52 -0.34 -12.00
CA ASP A 124 -16.56 -1.80 -11.92
C ASP A 124 -17.93 -2.33 -12.35
N ARG A 125 -19.00 -1.81 -11.73
CA ARG A 125 -20.36 -2.33 -11.90
C ARG A 125 -20.96 -2.01 -13.27
N HIS A 126 -20.65 -0.85 -13.84
CA HIS A 126 -21.34 -0.34 -15.02
C HIS A 126 -20.51 -0.34 -16.30
N PHE A 127 -19.19 -0.55 -16.21
CA PHE A 127 -18.32 -0.62 -17.39
C PHE A 127 -17.53 -1.92 -17.41
N LEU A 128 -16.76 -2.23 -16.37
CA LEU A 128 -15.92 -3.44 -16.35
C LEU A 128 -16.72 -4.74 -16.32
N ALA A 129 -17.91 -4.72 -15.72
CA ALA A 129 -18.82 -5.86 -15.68
C ALA A 129 -19.16 -6.40 -17.09
N GLU A 130 -19.21 -5.53 -18.12
CA GLU A 130 -19.45 -5.95 -19.52
C GLU A 130 -18.32 -6.83 -20.08
N TYR A 131 -17.13 -6.75 -19.48
CA TYR A 131 -15.94 -7.51 -19.84
C TYR A 131 -15.64 -8.64 -18.85
N GLY A 132 -16.48 -8.83 -17.81
CA GLY A 132 -16.22 -9.78 -16.73
C GLY A 132 -15.00 -9.43 -15.88
N LEU A 133 -14.65 -8.14 -15.78
CA LEU A 133 -13.48 -7.66 -15.04
C LEU A 133 -13.88 -6.89 -13.78
N THR A 134 -12.96 -6.79 -12.82
CA THR A 134 -13.08 -5.93 -11.63
C THR A 134 -11.83 -5.08 -11.44
N HIS A 135 -11.89 -4.08 -10.55
CA HIS A 135 -10.68 -3.37 -10.11
C HIS A 135 -9.62 -4.31 -9.53
N GLU A 136 -10.00 -5.43 -8.90
CA GLU A 136 -9.04 -6.42 -8.39
C GLU A 136 -8.34 -7.14 -9.53
N THR A 137 -9.05 -7.46 -10.62
CA THR A 137 -8.45 -8.04 -11.83
C THR A 137 -7.42 -7.09 -12.42
N LEU A 138 -7.80 -5.82 -12.63
CA LEU A 138 -6.89 -4.79 -13.13
C LEU A 138 -5.72 -4.53 -12.17
N GLY A 139 -5.99 -4.51 -10.86
CA GLY A 139 -4.96 -4.34 -9.84
C GLY A 139 -3.93 -5.45 -9.89
N SER A 140 -4.37 -6.70 -10.07
CA SER A 140 -3.48 -7.85 -10.24
C SER A 140 -2.59 -7.73 -11.48
N GLU A 141 -3.11 -7.25 -12.60
CA GLU A 141 -2.32 -7.01 -13.81
C GLU A 141 -1.29 -5.88 -13.62
N ILE A 142 -1.69 -4.76 -12.99
CA ILE A 142 -0.77 -3.65 -12.68
C ILE A 142 0.34 -4.12 -11.73
N ILE A 143 0.00 -4.92 -10.72
CA ILE A 143 0.98 -5.45 -9.75
C ILE A 143 1.98 -6.39 -10.44
N ARG A 144 1.50 -7.32 -11.29
CA ARG A 144 2.33 -8.34 -11.94
C ARG A 144 3.11 -7.83 -13.16
N GLY A 145 2.62 -6.78 -13.82
CA GLY A 145 3.31 -6.12 -14.93
C GLY A 145 4.10 -4.91 -14.44
N GLU A 146 3.40 -3.80 -14.30
CA GLU A 146 3.95 -2.45 -14.14
C GLU A 146 4.77 -2.27 -12.86
N LEU A 147 4.29 -2.83 -11.74
CA LEU A 147 4.93 -2.66 -10.43
C LEU A 147 5.87 -3.81 -10.05
N ALA A 148 5.85 -4.94 -10.77
CA ALA A 148 6.55 -6.15 -10.36
C ALA A 148 8.07 -5.95 -10.25
N GLY A 149 8.67 -5.15 -11.13
CA GLY A 149 10.09 -4.81 -11.06
C GLY A 149 10.44 -4.08 -9.76
N LEU A 150 9.65 -3.08 -9.39
CA LEU A 150 9.85 -2.29 -8.17
C LEU A 150 9.61 -3.12 -6.91
N ILE A 151 8.51 -3.87 -6.86
CA ILE A 151 8.11 -4.68 -5.70
C ILE A 151 9.19 -5.71 -5.35
N ARG A 152 9.82 -6.34 -6.35
CA ARG A 152 10.91 -7.32 -6.12
C ARG A 152 12.13 -6.72 -5.42
N GLY A 153 12.36 -5.41 -5.57
CA GLY A 153 13.46 -4.70 -4.90
C GLY A 153 13.14 -4.28 -3.47
N VAL A 154 11.90 -4.39 -3.02
CA VAL A 154 11.53 -4.01 -1.65
C VAL A 154 12.01 -5.06 -0.67
N ARG A 155 12.92 -4.67 0.21
CA ARG A 155 13.58 -5.56 1.18
C ARG A 155 13.38 -5.12 2.64
N ARG A 156 12.71 -3.99 2.88
CA ARG A 156 12.50 -3.46 4.22
C ARG A 156 11.27 -2.57 4.35
N SER A 157 10.76 -2.51 5.57
CA SER A 157 9.77 -1.55 6.06
C SER A 157 10.44 -0.60 7.07
N PRO A 158 9.73 0.40 7.63
CA PRO A 158 10.31 1.27 8.65
C PRO A 158 10.73 0.54 9.93
N ASN A 159 10.12 -0.60 10.25
CA ASN A 159 10.37 -1.32 11.52
C ASN A 159 11.17 -2.60 11.34
N ASN A 160 11.19 -3.20 10.15
CA ASN A 160 11.75 -4.53 9.93
C ASN A 160 12.42 -4.64 8.55
N GLN A 161 13.28 -5.65 8.40
CA GLN A 161 13.93 -6.01 7.13
C GLN A 161 13.72 -7.49 6.84
N LEU A 162 13.69 -7.86 5.56
CA LEU A 162 13.63 -9.25 5.14
C LEU A 162 14.90 -9.97 5.61
N ALA A 163 14.76 -11.26 5.92
CA ALA A 163 15.93 -12.12 6.18
C ALA A 163 16.67 -12.36 4.86
N ASP A 164 18.00 -12.50 4.95
CA ASP A 164 18.85 -12.83 3.80
C ASP A 164 18.56 -14.22 3.23
#